data_AF-A0A4U5NGX0-F1
#
_entry.id   AF-A0A4U5NGX0-F1
#
_cell.length_a   1.000
_cell.length_b   1.000
_cell.length_c   1.000
_cell.angle_alpha   90.00
_cell.angle_beta   90.00
_cell.angle_gamma   90.00
#
_symmetry.space_group_name_H-M   'P 1'
#
loop_
_entity.id
_entity.type
_entity.pdbx_description
1 polymer ?
#
loop_
_entity_poly.entity_id
_entity_poly.type
_entity_poly.pdbx_seq_one_letter_code
_entity_poly.pdbx_strand_id
1 'polypeptide(L)'
;MASTCKMTRQSPIDICSQNVCHAPDFCNPQSLSIDYKKGDCAELVTHPNGWTVKVKDDCKTTVKAEHLPSEYKLAQFHAHWSQDGSRGSEHLLDGKSLSGEMHFVFWNTKYGVFDEAVKHGDGLAVIGVFLKEGEHNNVAYEPLVDCVQKALETKGSVAFPPEFDILSLIPKNNQLDFCTYLGSLTTPPYAECVVWTVVKTPVEVSKAQLDVFRKIIPDNVRDCQELHGREVKASNH
;
A
#
# COMPACT_ATOMS: atom_id res chain seq x y z
N MET A 1 -18.02 25.21 -21.32
CA MET A 1 -18.32 24.25 -20.23
C MET A 1 -17.34 23.09 -20.37
N ALA A 2 -16.37 22.99 -19.48
CA ALA A 2 -15.47 21.83 -19.48
C ALA A 2 -16.28 20.63 -19.01
N SER A 3 -16.34 19.59 -19.83
CA SER A 3 -16.79 18.26 -19.43
C SER A 3 -15.94 17.83 -18.23
N THR A 4 -16.49 17.90 -17.02
CA THR A 4 -15.92 17.18 -15.88
C THR A 4 -16.05 15.71 -16.21
N CYS A 5 -14.95 15.12 -16.71
CA CYS A 5 -14.83 13.68 -16.84
C CYS A 5 -15.10 13.11 -15.44
N LYS A 6 -16.26 12.45 -15.27
CA LYS A 6 -16.61 11.83 -13.99
C LYS A 6 -15.57 10.72 -13.76
N MET A 7 -14.74 10.86 -12.75
CA MET A 7 -13.80 9.81 -12.34
C MET A 7 -14.62 8.59 -11.92
N THR A 8 -14.40 7.44 -12.55
CA THR A 8 -15.16 6.20 -12.34
C THR A 8 -14.32 5.04 -11.82
N ARG A 9 -13.02 5.27 -11.58
CA ARG A 9 -12.07 4.26 -11.09
C ARG A 9 -11.37 4.73 -9.83
N GLN A 10 -12.11 5.40 -8.95
CA GLN A 10 -11.58 5.89 -7.68
C GLN A 10 -11.33 4.73 -6.69
N SER A 11 -10.37 4.93 -5.80
CA SER A 11 -9.99 4.05 -4.70
C SER A 11 -10.05 4.80 -3.36
N PRO A 12 -10.20 4.10 -2.21
CA PRO A 12 -10.32 2.64 -2.06
C PRO A 12 -11.73 2.12 -2.43
N ILE A 13 -11.91 0.81 -2.37
CA ILE A 13 -13.20 0.12 -2.57
C ILE A 13 -13.43 -0.93 -1.48
N ASP A 14 -14.69 -1.33 -1.28
CA ASP A 14 -15.01 -2.55 -0.55
C ASP A 14 -14.77 -3.77 -1.44
N ILE A 15 -13.95 -4.70 -0.95
CA ILE A 15 -13.68 -5.98 -1.61
C ILE A 15 -14.68 -6.98 -1.03
N CYS A 16 -15.81 -7.13 -1.72
CA CYS A 16 -16.83 -8.12 -1.35
C CYS A 16 -16.49 -9.48 -1.95
N SER A 17 -16.22 -10.49 -1.12
CA SER A 17 -15.86 -11.86 -1.52
C SER A 17 -16.92 -12.53 -2.41
N GLN A 18 -18.19 -12.10 -2.32
CA GLN A 18 -19.27 -12.60 -3.19
C GLN A 18 -19.24 -12.02 -4.61
N ASN A 19 -18.56 -10.89 -4.81
CA ASN A 19 -18.53 -10.14 -6.07
C ASN A 19 -17.16 -10.18 -6.76
N VAL A 20 -16.18 -10.90 -6.20
CA VAL A 20 -14.87 -11.07 -6.86
C VAL A 20 -14.96 -12.12 -7.96
N CYS A 21 -14.28 -11.84 -9.07
CA CYS A 21 -14.06 -12.77 -10.16
C CYS A 21 -12.85 -13.65 -9.81
N HIS A 22 -13.08 -14.90 -9.43
CA HIS A 22 -12.00 -15.85 -9.21
C HIS A 22 -11.24 -16.10 -10.53
N ALA A 23 -9.95 -15.73 -10.54
CA ALA A 23 -9.11 -15.76 -11.74
C ALA A 23 -7.69 -16.25 -11.39
N PRO A 24 -7.52 -17.51 -10.94
CA PRO A 24 -6.26 -17.99 -10.36
C PRO A 24 -5.08 -17.99 -11.34
N ASP A 25 -5.35 -18.15 -12.65
CA ASP A 25 -4.31 -18.10 -13.70
C ASP A 25 -3.83 -16.67 -14.01
N PHE A 26 -4.58 -15.65 -13.55
CA PHE A 26 -4.23 -14.24 -13.72
C PHE A 26 -3.77 -13.62 -12.39
N CYS A 27 -4.37 -14.06 -11.29
CA CYS A 27 -4.09 -13.62 -9.92
C CYS A 27 -3.34 -14.73 -9.17
N ASN A 28 -2.17 -15.12 -9.66
CA ASN A 28 -1.37 -16.17 -9.04
C ASN A 28 -0.47 -15.58 -7.93
N PRO A 29 -0.70 -15.89 -6.62
CA PRO A 29 0.11 -15.38 -5.52
C PRO A 29 1.61 -15.67 -5.66
N GLN A 30 1.97 -16.80 -6.26
CA GLN A 30 3.35 -17.23 -6.46
C GLN A 30 4.05 -16.43 -7.56
N SER A 31 3.28 -15.74 -8.44
CA SER A 31 3.84 -14.85 -9.45
C SER A 31 4.24 -13.48 -8.88
N LEU A 32 3.69 -13.07 -7.72
CA LEU A 32 3.99 -11.79 -7.08
C LEU A 32 5.42 -11.81 -6.53
N SER A 33 6.33 -11.26 -7.32
CA SER A 33 7.77 -11.26 -7.04
C SER A 33 8.23 -9.83 -6.81
N ILE A 34 8.58 -9.51 -5.56
CA ILE A 34 9.23 -8.26 -5.19
C ILE A 34 10.73 -8.54 -5.04
N ASP A 35 11.54 -8.06 -5.98
CA ASP A 35 12.99 -8.17 -5.92
C ASP A 35 13.58 -7.01 -5.11
N TYR A 36 13.39 -7.06 -3.79
CA TYR A 36 13.87 -6.01 -2.88
C TYR A 36 15.39 -6.01 -2.76
N LYS A 37 15.99 -4.82 -2.93
CA LYS A 37 17.42 -4.60 -2.70
C LYS A 37 17.61 -3.84 -1.40
N LYS A 38 18.18 -4.54 -0.40
CA LYS A 38 18.54 -3.94 0.88
C LYS A 38 19.39 -2.68 0.68
N GLY A 39 19.07 -1.64 1.43
CA GLY A 39 19.70 -0.34 1.33
C GLY A 39 19.09 0.60 0.30
N ASP A 40 18.05 0.19 -0.46
CA ASP A 40 17.35 1.10 -1.38
C ASP A 40 16.50 2.15 -0.65
N CYS A 41 15.98 1.84 0.53
CA CYS A 41 15.30 2.81 1.37
C CYS A 41 16.30 3.82 1.93
N ALA A 42 16.03 5.12 1.75
CA ALA A 42 16.94 6.21 2.11
C ALA A 42 16.59 6.81 3.46
N GLU A 43 15.38 7.33 3.60
CA GLU A 43 14.94 8.07 4.78
C GLU A 43 13.44 7.89 5.04
N LEU A 44 13.07 7.93 6.31
CA LEU A 44 11.70 8.15 6.75
C LEU A 44 11.48 9.64 7.00
N VAL A 45 10.38 10.17 6.47
CA VAL A 45 9.97 11.56 6.65
C VAL A 45 8.57 11.60 7.22
N THR A 46 8.36 12.34 8.31
CA THR A 46 7.04 12.65 8.86
C THR A 46 6.51 13.94 8.22
N HIS A 47 5.20 14.00 8.00
CA HIS A 47 4.49 15.14 7.41
C HIS A 47 3.08 15.23 8.00
N PRO A 48 2.33 16.33 7.79
CA PRO A 48 1.02 16.52 8.41
C PRO A 48 0.00 15.40 8.14
N ASN A 49 0.16 14.67 7.04
CA ASN A 49 -0.72 13.58 6.63
C ASN A 49 -0.20 12.16 6.99
N GLY A 50 0.89 12.05 7.77
CA GLY A 50 1.46 10.77 8.18
C GLY A 50 2.97 10.69 8.04
N TRP A 51 3.47 9.54 7.57
CA TRP A 51 4.89 9.32 7.30
C TRP A 51 5.07 8.60 5.96
N THR A 52 6.21 8.81 5.33
CA THR A 52 6.61 8.13 4.10
C THR A 52 8.07 7.69 4.20
N VAL A 53 8.38 6.46 3.81
CA VAL A 53 9.75 6.03 3.55
C VAL A 53 10.08 6.27 2.09
N LYS A 54 11.05 7.14 1.84
CA LYS A 54 11.57 7.43 0.51
C LYS A 54 12.68 6.46 0.15
N VAL A 55 12.81 6.14 -1.14
CA VAL A 55 13.94 5.39 -1.69
C VAL A 55 15.04 6.31 -2.21
N LYS A 56 16.22 5.76 -2.46
CA LYS A 56 17.33 6.44 -3.14
C LYS A 56 17.01 6.63 -4.64
N ASP A 57 17.61 7.64 -5.24
CA ASP A 57 17.49 7.91 -6.68
C ASP A 57 17.92 6.71 -7.55
N ASP A 58 18.94 5.97 -7.09
CA ASP A 58 19.49 4.79 -7.75
C ASP A 58 18.87 3.46 -7.28
N CYS A 59 17.69 3.51 -6.64
CA CYS A 59 16.93 2.32 -6.21
C CYS A 59 16.87 1.26 -7.33
N LYS A 60 16.89 -0.01 -6.98
CA LYS A 60 16.85 -1.15 -7.92
C LYS A 60 15.75 -2.15 -7.58
N THR A 61 15.00 -1.91 -6.51
CA THR A 61 13.87 -2.71 -6.09
C THR A 61 12.76 -2.65 -7.12
N THR A 62 12.29 -3.82 -7.54
CA THR A 62 11.23 -3.97 -8.53
C THR A 62 10.15 -4.94 -8.08
N VAL A 63 8.99 -4.87 -8.73
CA VAL A 63 7.92 -5.86 -8.62
C VAL A 63 7.48 -6.33 -10.01
N LYS A 64 7.20 -7.63 -10.11
CA LYS A 64 6.53 -8.30 -11.22
C LYS A 64 5.44 -9.22 -10.70
N ALA A 65 4.40 -9.42 -11.50
CA ALA A 65 3.36 -10.43 -11.30
C ALA A 65 2.64 -10.68 -12.62
N GLU A 66 1.91 -11.78 -12.75
CA GLU A 66 1.17 -12.12 -13.99
C GLU A 66 0.08 -11.10 -14.34
N HIS A 67 -0.57 -10.49 -13.35
CA HIS A 67 -1.58 -9.45 -13.58
C HIS A 67 -1.00 -8.06 -13.90
N LEU A 68 0.30 -7.86 -13.68
CA LEU A 68 0.97 -6.59 -13.96
C LEU A 68 1.45 -6.56 -15.43
N PRO A 69 1.19 -5.48 -16.18
CA PRO A 69 1.53 -5.42 -17.60
C PRO A 69 3.03 -5.32 -17.89
N SER A 70 3.85 -5.05 -16.87
CA SER A 70 5.30 -4.85 -16.98
C SER A 70 5.97 -4.95 -15.60
N GLU A 71 7.29 -4.76 -15.56
CA GLU A 71 8.03 -4.51 -14.33
C GLU A 71 7.75 -3.10 -13.80
N TYR A 72 7.63 -2.97 -12.48
CA TYR A 72 7.47 -1.69 -11.79
C TYR A 72 8.60 -1.51 -10.78
N LYS A 73 8.99 -0.27 -10.52
CA LYS A 73 10.08 0.10 -9.61
C LYS A 73 9.56 0.77 -8.35
N LEU A 74 10.11 0.44 -7.18
CA LEU A 74 9.68 1.02 -5.91
C LEU A 74 9.88 2.54 -5.92
N ALA A 75 8.86 3.28 -5.51
CA ALA A 75 8.91 4.74 -5.32
C ALA A 75 9.00 5.10 -3.83
N GLN A 76 8.14 4.47 -3.01
CA GLN A 76 8.00 4.74 -1.58
C GLN A 76 7.07 3.71 -0.94
N PHE A 77 7.00 3.72 0.39
CA PHE A 77 5.86 3.14 1.09
C PHE A 77 5.42 4.01 2.27
N HIS A 78 4.15 3.87 2.64
CA HIS A 78 3.49 4.59 3.72
C HIS A 78 2.37 3.73 4.31
N ALA A 79 1.66 4.26 5.31
CA ALA A 79 0.53 3.60 5.94
C ALA A 79 -0.65 4.54 6.15
N HIS A 80 -1.83 3.94 6.22
CA HIS A 80 -3.07 4.53 6.67
C HIS A 80 -3.53 3.90 7.99
N TRP A 81 -4.16 4.69 8.85
CA TRP A 81 -4.67 4.28 10.15
C TRP A 81 -5.83 5.17 10.60
N SER A 82 -6.51 4.71 11.66
CA SER A 82 -7.49 5.49 12.40
C SER A 82 -7.14 5.57 13.89
N GLN A 83 -7.72 6.54 14.57
CA GLN A 83 -7.46 6.91 15.96
C GLN A 83 -7.77 5.76 16.91
N ASP A 84 -8.84 5.01 16.64
CA ASP A 84 -9.31 3.93 17.50
C ASP A 84 -9.02 2.52 16.95
N GLY A 85 -8.43 2.42 15.75
CA GLY A 85 -8.09 1.16 15.11
C GLY A 85 -9.28 0.36 14.59
N SER A 86 -10.49 0.96 14.59
CA SER A 86 -11.71 0.34 14.09
C SER A 86 -11.96 0.62 12.60
N ARG A 87 -11.41 1.71 12.08
CA ARG A 87 -11.61 2.20 10.70
C ARG A 87 -10.31 2.63 10.01
N GLY A 88 -9.23 1.88 10.23
CA GLY A 88 -7.89 2.29 9.83
C GLY A 88 -7.41 1.81 8.46
N SER A 89 -8.01 0.76 7.90
CA SER A 89 -7.75 0.39 6.52
C SER A 89 -8.58 1.23 5.56
N GLU A 90 -8.04 1.52 4.39
CA GLU A 90 -8.76 2.28 3.37
C GLU A 90 -9.70 1.34 2.60
N HIS A 91 -9.19 0.17 2.20
CA HIS A 91 -10.04 -0.89 1.68
C HIS A 91 -10.83 -1.54 2.80
N LEU A 92 -11.98 -2.09 2.42
CA LEU A 92 -12.79 -2.96 3.28
C LEU A 92 -12.73 -4.39 2.75
N LEU A 93 -12.90 -5.35 3.65
CA LEU A 93 -13.15 -6.76 3.33
C LEU A 93 -14.56 -7.11 3.79
N ASP A 94 -15.46 -7.40 2.84
CA ASP A 94 -16.86 -7.69 3.12
C ASP A 94 -17.52 -6.64 4.04
N GLY A 95 -17.29 -5.36 3.73
CA GLY A 95 -17.81 -4.22 4.48
C GLY A 95 -17.10 -3.93 5.81
N LYS A 96 -16.04 -4.67 6.14
CA LYS A 96 -15.28 -4.50 7.39
C LYS A 96 -13.95 -3.82 7.17
N SER A 97 -13.67 -2.81 7.98
CA SER A 97 -12.34 -2.20 8.06
C SER A 97 -11.46 -2.98 9.03
N LEU A 98 -10.15 -2.88 8.81
CA LEU A 98 -9.11 -3.28 9.76
C LEU A 98 -8.44 -2.05 10.39
N SER A 99 -7.40 -2.28 11.19
CA SER A 99 -6.77 -1.26 12.05
C SER A 99 -5.80 -0.33 11.32
N GLY A 100 -5.33 -0.74 10.14
CA GLY A 100 -4.48 0.06 9.28
C GLY A 100 -4.30 -0.60 7.91
N GLU A 101 -3.59 0.07 7.01
CA GLU A 101 -3.22 -0.48 5.71
C GLU A 101 -1.89 0.11 5.24
N MET A 102 -0.92 -0.76 4.93
CA MET A 102 0.36 -0.38 4.35
C MET A 102 0.26 -0.34 2.82
N HIS A 103 0.78 0.71 2.20
CA HIS A 103 0.86 0.84 0.75
C HIS A 103 2.31 0.89 0.29
N PHE A 104 2.72 -0.10 -0.50
CA PHE A 104 4.00 -0.10 -1.21
C PHE A 104 3.75 0.36 -2.64
N VAL A 105 4.26 1.55 -2.98
CA VAL A 105 3.98 2.21 -4.26
C VAL A 105 5.13 1.98 -5.22
N PHE A 106 4.81 1.42 -6.38
CA PHE A 106 5.73 1.20 -7.48
C PHE A 106 5.24 1.94 -8.72
N TRP A 107 6.17 2.35 -9.59
CA TRP A 107 5.87 3.04 -10.83
C TRP A 107 6.37 2.26 -12.04
N ASN A 108 5.64 2.36 -13.14
CA ASN A 108 5.89 1.61 -14.35
C ASN A 108 7.08 2.20 -15.10
N THR A 109 8.16 1.42 -15.21
CA THR A 109 9.42 1.89 -15.81
C THR A 109 9.30 2.18 -17.31
N LYS A 110 8.27 1.66 -17.98
CA LYS A 110 8.02 1.94 -19.41
C LYS A 110 7.75 3.41 -19.71
N TYR A 111 7.34 4.19 -18.72
CA TYR A 111 7.09 5.64 -18.84
C TYR A 111 8.33 6.49 -18.51
N GLY A 112 9.46 5.87 -18.18
CA GLY A 112 10.76 6.53 -17.97
C GLY A 112 10.91 7.21 -16.61
N VAL A 113 9.89 7.93 -16.14
CA VAL A 113 9.89 8.65 -14.85
C VAL A 113 8.53 8.58 -14.15
N PHE A 114 8.54 8.71 -12.82
CA PHE A 114 7.33 8.66 -11.97
C PHE A 114 6.26 9.66 -12.42
N ASP A 115 6.63 10.92 -12.65
CA ASP A 115 5.69 12.00 -13.00
C ASP A 115 4.99 11.80 -14.34
N GLU A 116 5.61 11.05 -15.26
CA GLU A 116 4.96 10.65 -16.50
C GLU A 116 4.06 9.43 -16.24
N ALA A 117 4.53 8.46 -15.46
CA ALA A 117 3.79 7.25 -15.15
C ALA A 117 2.40 7.57 -14.57
N VAL A 118 2.29 8.50 -13.61
CA VAL A 118 1.03 8.86 -12.95
C VAL A 118 -0.07 9.41 -13.88
N LYS A 119 0.25 9.70 -15.15
CA LYS A 119 -0.71 10.16 -16.16
C LYS A 119 -1.38 9.01 -16.92
N HIS A 120 -0.92 7.77 -16.74
CA HIS A 120 -1.39 6.60 -17.47
C HIS A 120 -2.16 5.64 -16.55
N GLY A 121 -3.16 4.94 -17.10
CA GLY A 121 -4.07 4.10 -16.33
C GLY A 121 -3.41 2.92 -15.60
N ASP A 122 -2.22 2.51 -16.03
CA ASP A 122 -1.38 1.48 -15.43
C ASP A 122 -0.01 2.03 -15.00
N GLY A 123 0.03 3.33 -14.72
CA GLY A 123 1.22 4.07 -14.32
C GLY A 123 1.87 3.56 -13.05
N LEU A 124 1.06 3.13 -12.10
CA LEU A 124 1.48 2.68 -10.78
C LEU A 124 0.99 1.27 -10.52
N ALA A 125 1.77 0.52 -9.75
CA ALA A 125 1.34 -0.70 -9.09
C ALA A 125 1.43 -0.46 -7.59
N VAL A 126 0.35 -0.69 -6.85
CA VAL A 126 0.34 -0.51 -5.39
C VAL A 126 -0.01 -1.83 -4.72
N ILE A 127 0.88 -2.29 -3.85
CA ILE A 127 0.61 -3.43 -2.98
C ILE A 127 0.04 -2.90 -1.66
N GLY A 128 -1.22 -3.21 -1.40
CA GLY A 128 -1.90 -2.93 -0.14
C GLY A 128 -1.82 -4.12 0.79
N VAL A 129 -1.43 -3.91 2.04
CA VAL A 129 -1.37 -4.93 3.08
C VAL A 129 -2.14 -4.46 4.30
N PHE A 130 -3.18 -5.18 4.69
CA PHE A 130 -3.95 -4.86 5.88
C PHE A 130 -3.12 -5.02 7.16
N LEU A 131 -3.30 -4.09 8.09
CA LEU A 131 -2.80 -4.18 9.46
C LEU A 131 -3.95 -4.45 10.41
N LYS A 132 -3.74 -5.39 11.33
CA LYS A 132 -4.71 -5.74 12.36
C LYS A 132 -4.07 -5.57 13.73
N GLU A 133 -4.76 -4.92 14.65
CA GLU A 133 -4.31 -4.90 16.04
C GLU A 133 -4.28 -6.31 16.64
N GLY A 134 -3.10 -6.71 17.13
CA GLY A 134 -2.85 -7.95 17.86
C GLY A 134 -2.35 -7.69 19.28
N GLU A 135 -2.23 -8.76 20.07
CA GLU A 135 -1.83 -8.68 21.48
C GLU A 135 -0.34 -8.39 21.70
N HIS A 136 0.50 -8.69 20.70
CA HIS A 136 1.95 -8.63 20.83
C HIS A 136 2.57 -7.69 19.82
N ASN A 137 3.71 -7.09 20.19
CA ASN A 137 4.52 -6.34 19.25
C ASN A 137 4.99 -7.26 18.12
N ASN A 138 4.87 -6.77 16.89
CA ASN A 138 5.47 -7.40 15.75
C ASN A 138 6.92 -6.93 15.63
N VAL A 139 7.86 -7.85 15.88
CA VAL A 139 9.31 -7.58 15.84
C VAL A 139 9.75 -7.05 14.48
N ALA A 140 9.11 -7.48 13.37
CA ALA A 140 9.44 -6.99 12.04
C ALA A 140 9.10 -5.50 11.86
N TYR A 141 8.12 -4.97 12.61
CA TYR A 141 7.71 -3.57 12.57
C TYR A 141 8.53 -2.67 13.51
N GLU A 142 9.28 -3.23 14.48
CA GLU A 142 10.03 -2.44 15.46
C GLU A 142 10.97 -1.40 14.81
N PRO A 143 11.82 -1.74 13.82
CA PRO A 143 12.71 -0.74 13.22
C PRO A 143 11.97 0.40 12.51
N LEU A 144 10.82 0.11 11.90
CA LEU A 144 9.96 1.12 11.27
C LEU A 144 9.35 2.04 12.34
N VAL A 145 8.79 1.45 13.40
CA VAL A 145 8.18 2.18 14.51
C VAL A 145 9.20 3.08 15.20
N ASP A 146 10.42 2.58 15.44
CA ASP A 146 11.53 3.35 16.02
C ASP A 146 11.93 4.54 15.13
N CYS A 147 11.96 4.35 13.81
CA CYS A 147 12.24 5.44 12.87
C CYS A 147 11.16 6.52 12.94
N VAL A 148 9.88 6.15 13.01
CA VAL A 148 8.77 7.11 13.15
C VAL A 148 8.88 7.86 14.48
N GLN A 149 9.09 7.16 15.58
CA GLN A 149 9.23 7.76 16.92
C GLN A 149 10.40 8.75 16.95
N LYS A 150 11.55 8.38 16.37
CA LYS A 150 12.72 9.27 16.27
C LYS A 150 12.45 10.49 15.38
N ALA A 151 11.76 10.32 14.25
CA ALA A 151 11.42 11.42 13.35
C ALA A 151 10.47 12.44 14.02
N LEU A 152 9.55 11.96 14.85
CA LEU A 152 8.68 12.80 15.68
C LEU A 152 9.48 13.61 16.72
N GLU A 153 10.45 12.98 17.38
CA GLU A 153 11.29 13.63 18.39
C GLU A 153 12.22 14.68 17.80
N THR A 154 12.84 14.39 16.66
CA THR A 154 13.79 15.30 16.00
C THR A 154 13.11 16.35 15.12
N LYS A 155 11.82 16.18 14.80
CA LYS A 155 11.08 17.01 13.84
C LYS A 155 11.76 17.09 12.47
N GLY A 156 12.40 15.99 12.06
CA GLY A 156 13.17 15.90 10.82
C GLY A 156 13.10 14.51 10.20
N SER A 157 13.80 14.33 9.08
CA SER A 157 13.93 13.00 8.49
C SER A 157 14.91 12.14 9.27
N VAL A 158 14.72 10.83 9.21
CA VAL A 158 15.56 9.82 9.85
C VAL A 158 16.06 8.87 8.77
N ALA A 159 17.37 8.65 8.71
CA ALA A 159 17.96 7.65 7.81
C ALA A 159 17.33 6.28 8.09
N PHE A 160 16.87 5.62 7.03
CA PHE A 160 16.22 4.33 7.16
C PHE A 160 17.29 3.22 7.28
N PRO A 161 17.10 2.19 8.12
CA PRO A 161 18.15 1.20 8.35
C PRO A 161 18.46 0.41 7.07
N PRO A 162 19.72 0.38 6.59
CA PRO A 162 20.05 -0.21 5.29
C PRO A 162 19.82 -1.73 5.24
N GLU A 163 19.96 -2.40 6.39
CA GLU A 163 19.76 -3.85 6.49
C GLU A 163 18.28 -4.26 6.61
N PHE A 164 17.38 -3.29 6.77
CA PHE A 164 15.96 -3.56 6.94
C PHE A 164 15.37 -4.20 5.68
N ASP A 165 14.70 -5.34 5.87
CA ASP A 165 14.00 -6.05 4.81
C ASP A 165 12.54 -5.65 4.78
N ILE A 166 12.13 -4.86 3.78
CA ILE A 166 10.73 -4.42 3.67
C ILE A 166 9.77 -5.59 3.44
N LEU A 167 10.26 -6.74 2.94
CA LEU A 167 9.43 -7.92 2.74
C LEU A 167 8.99 -8.52 4.09
N SER A 168 9.68 -8.20 5.19
CA SER A 168 9.25 -8.58 6.54
C SER A 168 7.98 -7.87 7.01
N LEU A 169 7.59 -6.78 6.34
CA LEU A 169 6.35 -6.05 6.61
C LEU A 169 5.12 -6.64 5.90
N ILE A 170 5.32 -7.61 5.01
CA ILE A 170 4.30 -8.26 4.19
C ILE A 170 4.06 -9.69 4.72
N PRO A 171 2.86 -10.28 4.58
CA PRO A 171 2.64 -11.68 4.93
C PRO A 171 3.62 -12.63 4.23
N LYS A 172 3.81 -13.82 4.82
CA LYS A 172 4.69 -14.85 4.24
C LYS A 172 4.19 -15.30 2.88
N ASN A 173 5.10 -15.79 2.03
CA ASN A 173 4.80 -16.17 0.63
C ASN A 173 3.60 -17.11 0.46
N ASN A 174 3.34 -18.01 1.42
CA ASN A 174 2.20 -18.92 1.39
C ASN A 174 0.87 -18.31 1.87
N GLN A 175 0.84 -17.00 2.14
CA GLN A 175 -0.30 -16.24 2.65
C GLN A 175 -0.60 -14.99 1.79
N LEU A 176 -0.06 -14.95 0.56
CA LEU A 176 -0.16 -13.81 -0.36
C LEU A 176 -1.41 -13.82 -1.22
N ASP A 177 -2.48 -14.53 -0.82
CA ASP A 177 -3.75 -14.41 -1.53
C ASP A 177 -4.20 -12.95 -1.62
N PHE A 178 -4.55 -12.52 -2.83
CA PHE A 178 -4.77 -11.12 -3.13
C PHE A 178 -5.94 -10.90 -4.09
N CYS A 179 -6.45 -9.67 -4.08
CA CYS A 179 -7.34 -9.14 -5.10
C CYS A 179 -6.63 -8.07 -5.92
N THR A 180 -6.98 -7.95 -7.20
CA THR A 180 -6.47 -6.90 -8.09
C THR A 180 -7.59 -6.22 -8.86
N TYR A 181 -7.44 -4.91 -9.05
CA TYR A 181 -8.36 -4.08 -9.80
C TYR A 181 -7.66 -2.79 -10.27
N LEU A 182 -8.25 -2.11 -11.26
CA LEU A 182 -7.79 -0.79 -11.70
C LEU A 182 -8.46 0.31 -10.87
N GLY A 183 -7.64 1.18 -10.30
CA GLY A 183 -8.07 2.19 -9.33
C GLY A 183 -7.30 3.50 -9.45
N SER A 184 -7.33 4.25 -8.35
CA SER A 184 -6.67 5.54 -8.22
C SER A 184 -5.72 5.60 -7.04
N LEU A 185 -4.96 6.69 -6.96
CA LEU A 185 -4.42 7.15 -5.69
C LEU A 185 -5.57 7.43 -4.70
N THR A 186 -5.33 7.16 -3.42
CA THR A 186 -6.28 7.44 -2.33
C THR A 186 -6.06 8.81 -1.68
N THR A 187 -5.05 9.55 -2.17
CA THR A 187 -4.76 10.94 -1.78
C THR A 187 -4.80 11.86 -3.02
N PRO A 188 -5.04 13.17 -2.85
CA PRO A 188 -5.04 14.12 -3.95
C PRO A 188 -3.76 14.02 -4.81
N PRO A 189 -3.86 14.10 -6.15
CA PRO A 189 -5.03 14.49 -6.94
C PRO A 189 -5.96 13.32 -7.31
N TYR A 190 -5.87 12.17 -6.63
CA TYR A 190 -6.69 10.98 -6.87
C TYR A 190 -6.63 10.44 -8.31
N ALA A 191 -5.44 10.52 -8.93
CA ALA A 191 -5.23 10.09 -10.30
C ALA A 191 -5.56 8.60 -10.48
N GLU A 192 -6.35 8.27 -11.51
CA GLU A 192 -6.75 6.90 -11.86
C GLU A 192 -5.66 6.15 -12.64
N CYS A 193 -4.53 5.94 -11.99
CA CYS A 193 -3.31 5.40 -12.58
C CYS A 193 -2.79 4.14 -11.89
N VAL A 194 -3.60 3.50 -11.03
CA VAL A 194 -3.13 2.43 -10.14
C VAL A 194 -3.67 1.06 -10.55
N VAL A 195 -2.79 0.09 -10.69
CA VAL A 195 -3.10 -1.35 -10.64
C VAL A 195 -2.92 -1.80 -9.19
N TRP A 196 -4.02 -2.08 -8.50
CA TRP A 196 -3.99 -2.49 -7.10
C TRP A 196 -3.67 -3.97 -6.95
N THR A 197 -2.93 -4.32 -5.91
CA THR A 197 -2.73 -5.68 -5.40
C THR A 197 -2.98 -5.65 -3.90
N VAL A 198 -4.19 -5.99 -3.48
CA VAL A 198 -4.58 -5.94 -2.07
C VAL A 198 -4.46 -7.34 -1.48
N VAL A 199 -3.44 -7.56 -0.65
CA VAL A 199 -3.20 -8.83 0.04
C VAL A 199 -4.25 -9.00 1.14
N LYS A 200 -5.03 -10.09 1.06
CA LYS A 200 -6.18 -10.34 1.94
C LYS A 200 -5.76 -10.76 3.35
N THR A 201 -4.58 -11.36 3.50
CA THR A 201 -4.06 -11.76 4.82
C THR A 201 -3.51 -10.54 5.56
N PRO A 202 -4.05 -10.16 6.73
CA PRO A 202 -3.51 -9.05 7.48
C PRO A 202 -2.21 -9.41 8.20
N VAL A 203 -1.38 -8.40 8.45
CA VAL A 203 -0.25 -8.48 9.37
C VAL A 203 -0.69 -7.96 10.73
N GLU A 204 -0.46 -8.77 11.77
CA GLU A 204 -0.74 -8.34 13.14
C GLU A 204 0.37 -7.43 13.65
N VAL A 205 -0.02 -6.30 14.24
CA VAL A 205 0.85 -5.31 14.90
C VAL A 205 0.19 -4.91 16.22
N SER A 206 0.95 -4.56 17.25
CA SER A 206 0.31 -4.20 18.51
C SER A 206 -0.36 -2.83 18.43
N LYS A 207 -1.36 -2.62 19.29
CA LYS A 207 -1.94 -1.28 19.50
C LYS A 207 -0.86 -0.25 19.82
N ALA A 208 0.13 -0.60 20.64
CA ALA A 208 1.20 0.30 21.03
C ALA A 208 2.07 0.74 19.84
N GLN A 209 2.30 -0.15 18.87
CA GLN A 209 3.02 0.17 17.64
C GLN A 209 2.20 1.12 16.74
N LEU A 210 0.89 0.87 16.57
CA LEU A 210 0.02 1.79 15.82
C LEU A 210 -0.15 3.15 16.52
N ASP A 211 -0.16 3.17 17.85
CA ASP A 211 -0.24 4.40 18.64
C ASP A 211 0.96 5.33 18.39
N VAL A 212 2.12 4.82 17.95
CA VAL A 212 3.24 5.66 17.50
C VAL A 212 2.86 6.42 16.23
N PHE A 213 2.15 5.80 15.28
CA PHE A 213 1.70 6.46 14.06
C PHE A 213 0.62 7.51 14.36
N ARG A 214 -0.32 7.19 15.25
CA ARG A 214 -1.42 8.08 15.71
C ARG A 214 -0.94 9.36 16.40
N LYS A 215 0.31 9.40 16.89
CA LYS A 215 0.92 10.64 17.41
C LYS A 215 1.17 11.70 16.33
N ILE A 216 1.24 11.30 15.05
CA ILE A 216 1.42 12.24 13.93
C ILE A 216 0.10 12.93 13.60
N ILE A 217 -0.93 12.13 13.31
CA ILE A 217 -2.30 12.54 13.00
C ILE A 217 -3.26 11.46 13.49
N PRO A 218 -4.46 11.81 14.01
CA PRO A 218 -5.42 10.82 14.52
C PRO A 218 -5.83 9.80 13.45
N ASP A 219 -6.19 10.28 12.26
CA ASP A 219 -6.70 9.49 11.15
C ASP A 219 -6.16 10.05 9.83
N ASN A 220 -5.86 9.16 8.87
CA ASN A 220 -5.44 9.56 7.52
C ASN A 220 -6.02 8.65 6.43
N VAL A 221 -7.22 8.11 6.66
CA VAL A 221 -7.94 7.21 5.75
C VAL A 221 -8.93 7.97 4.86
N ARG A 222 -9.13 7.48 3.64
CA ARG A 222 -10.22 7.86 2.74
C ARG A 222 -11.35 6.84 2.80
N ASP A 223 -12.59 7.31 2.78
CA ASP A 223 -13.77 6.43 2.66
C ASP A 223 -13.77 5.66 1.32
N CYS A 224 -14.39 4.48 1.32
CA CYS A 224 -14.61 3.69 0.11
C CYS A 224 -15.41 4.44 -0.96
N GLN A 225 -15.02 4.23 -2.20
CA GLN A 225 -15.59 4.84 -3.39
C GLN A 225 -16.44 3.81 -4.14
N GLU A 226 -17.33 4.28 -5.01
CA GLU A 226 -18.17 3.38 -5.81
C GLU A 226 -17.33 2.52 -6.76
N LEU A 227 -17.68 1.23 -6.87
CA LEU A 227 -17.00 0.30 -7.77
C LEU A 227 -17.27 0.63 -9.26
N HIS A 228 -18.40 1.28 -9.56
CA HIS A 228 -18.80 1.69 -10.93
C HIS A 228 -18.74 0.55 -11.97
N GLY A 229 -19.06 -0.68 -11.55
CA GLY A 229 -19.08 -1.85 -12.44
C GLY A 229 -17.69 -2.40 -12.81
N ARG A 230 -16.61 -1.90 -12.19
CA ARG A 230 -15.29 -2.54 -12.31
C ARG A 230 -15.32 -3.95 -11.73
N GLU A 231 -14.63 -4.87 -12.40
CA GLU A 231 -14.39 -6.19 -11.86
C GLU A 231 -13.20 -6.17 -10.89
N VAL A 232 -13.34 -6.89 -9.78
CA VAL A 232 -12.24 -7.20 -8.87
C VAL A 232 -11.88 -8.65 -9.08
N LYS A 233 -10.65 -8.93 -9.50
CA LYS A 233 -10.17 -10.30 -9.71
C LYS A 233 -9.45 -10.80 -8.46
N ALA A 234 -9.54 -12.08 -8.14
CA ALA A 234 -8.96 -12.64 -6.93
C ALA A 234 -8.23 -13.97 -7.19
N SER A 235 -7.18 -14.22 -6.39
CA SER A 235 -6.40 -15.47 -6.41
C SER A 235 -7.17 -16.68 -5.88
N ASN A 236 -8.13 -16.44 -4.99
CA ASN A 236 -9.04 -17.41 -4.43
C ASN A 236 -10.41 -16.74 -4.17
N HIS A 237 -11.43 -17.57 -3.93
CA HIS A 237 -12.75 -17.11 -3.52
C HIS A 237 -12.72 -16.35 -2.17
#